data_AF-A0A960T7N8-F1
#
_entry.id   AF-A0A960T7N8-F1
#
_cell.length_a   1.000
_cell.length_b   1.000
_cell.length_c   1.000
_cell.angle_alpha   90.00
_cell.angle_beta   90.00
_cell.angle_gamma   90.00
#
_symmetry.space_group_name_H-M   'P 1'
#
loop_
_entity.id
_entity.type
_entity.pdbx_description
1 polymer ?
#
loop_
_entity_poly.entity_id
_entity_poly.type
_entity_poly.pdbx_seq_one_letter_code
_entity_poly.pdbx_strand_id
1 'polypeptide(L)'
;MTASIDSAIVDQILKQSKDAQFRGIAEKVIEGKRLDHAEGLYLLEEAEAGSLKRLADFNRRTRVGDTVTFASTLYIHPTNLCELSCPMC
;
A
#
# COMPACT_ATOMS: atom_id res chain seq x y z
N MET A 1 -21.99 2.50 1.56
CA MET A 1 -21.64 3.79 0.92
C MET A 1 -20.27 3.61 0.27
N THR A 2 -20.24 2.88 -0.84
CA THR A 2 -19.05 2.69 -1.66
C THR A 2 -18.78 4.02 -2.35
N ALA A 3 -17.69 4.69 -1.98
CA ALA A 3 -17.20 5.79 -2.80
C ALA A 3 -17.06 5.25 -4.23
N SER A 4 -17.77 5.85 -5.18
CA SER A 4 -17.49 5.68 -6.60
C SER A 4 -16.04 6.11 -6.80
N ILE A 5 -15.12 5.15 -6.78
CA ILE A 5 -13.73 5.45 -7.11
C ILE A 5 -13.71 5.55 -8.61
N ASP A 6 -13.48 6.77 -9.07
CA ASP A 6 -13.61 7.16 -10.47
C ASP A 6 -12.86 6.19 -11.37
N SER A 7 -13.57 5.59 -12.33
CA SER A 7 -12.98 4.82 -13.43
C SER A 7 -11.83 5.57 -14.12
N ALA A 8 -11.88 6.91 -14.09
CA ALA A 8 -10.82 7.79 -14.60
C ALA A 8 -9.46 7.61 -13.89
N ILE A 9 -9.43 7.34 -12.58
CA ILE A 9 -8.18 7.13 -11.82
C ILE A 9 -7.57 5.77 -12.20
N VAL A 10 -8.42 4.75 -12.32
CA VAL A 10 -8.02 3.41 -12.77
C VAL A 10 -7.42 3.48 -14.17
N ASP A 11 -8.11 4.16 -15.09
CA ASP A 11 -7.63 4.36 -16.46
C ASP A 11 -6.30 5.11 -16.49
N GLN A 12 -6.09 6.08 -15.59
CA GLN A 12 -4.82 6.80 -15.49
C GLN A 12 -3.68 5.89 -15.03
N ILE A 13 -3.89 5.06 -14.00
CA ILE A 13 -2.89 4.12 -13.49
C ILE A 13 -2.48 3.14 -14.59
N LEU A 14 -3.47 2.59 -15.30
CA LEU A 14 -3.23 1.63 -16.38
C LEU A 14 -2.58 2.29 -17.60
N LYS A 15 -2.94 3.52 -17.98
CA LYS A 15 -2.33 4.22 -19.13
C LYS A 15 -0.90 4.69 -18.86
N GLN A 16 -0.59 5.08 -17.63
CA GLN A 16 0.75 5.55 -17.27
C GLN A 16 1.76 4.42 -17.11
N SER A 17 1.30 3.22 -16.78
CA SER A 17 2.19 2.08 -16.62
C SER A 17 2.61 1.48 -17.97
N LYS A 18 3.89 1.64 -18.30
CA LYS A 18 4.51 1.06 -19.51
C LYS A 18 4.95 -0.39 -19.31
N ASP A 19 5.12 -0.80 -18.06
CA ASP A 19 5.54 -2.15 -17.71
C ASP A 19 4.34 -3.10 -17.68
N ALA A 20 4.43 -4.19 -18.45
CA ALA A 20 3.39 -5.21 -18.50
C ALA A 20 3.23 -5.93 -17.16
N GLN A 21 4.31 -6.13 -16.41
CA GLN A 21 4.28 -6.80 -15.12
C GLN A 21 3.56 -5.94 -14.08
N PHE A 22 3.90 -4.64 -13.99
CA PHE A 22 3.18 -3.71 -13.13
C PHE A 22 1.70 -3.64 -13.52
N ARG A 23 1.38 -3.62 -14.81
CA ARG A 23 -0.01 -3.55 -15.27
C ARG A 23 -0.84 -4.74 -14.79
N GLY A 24 -0.31 -5.95 -14.90
CA GLY A 24 -0.99 -7.16 -14.40
C GLY A 24 -1.20 -7.14 -12.88
N ILE A 25 -0.22 -6.63 -12.12
CA ILE A 25 -0.35 -6.43 -10.68
C ILE A 25 -1.42 -5.39 -10.36
N ALA A 26 -1.44 -4.27 -11.09
CA ALA A 26 -2.43 -3.21 -10.91
C ALA A 26 -3.85 -3.72 -11.14
N GLU A 27 -4.09 -4.50 -12.19
CA GLU A 27 -5.38 -5.14 -12.48
C GLU A 27 -5.82 -6.05 -11.33
N LYS A 28 -4.91 -6.90 -10.81
CA LYS A 28 -5.21 -7.74 -9.63
C LYS A 28 -5.62 -6.90 -8.41
N VAL A 29 -4.91 -5.82 -8.14
CA VAL A 29 -5.24 -4.91 -7.01
C VAL A 29 -6.60 -4.25 -7.21
N ILE A 30 -6.91 -3.80 -8.42
CA ILE A 30 -8.21 -3.20 -8.77
C ILE A 30 -9.36 -4.19 -8.58
N GLU A 31 -9.14 -5.46 -8.93
CA GLU A 31 -10.09 -6.55 -8.71
C GLU A 31 -10.16 -7.01 -7.24
N GLY A 32 -9.38 -6.41 -6.34
CA GLY A 32 -9.31 -6.78 -4.93
C GLY A 32 -8.66 -8.15 -4.67
N LYS A 33 -7.90 -8.67 -5.63
CA LYS A 33 -7.16 -9.94 -5.50
C LYS A 33 -5.88 -9.74 -4.69
N ARG A 34 -5.50 -10.79 -3.96
CA ARG A 34 -4.25 -10.80 -3.18
C ARG A 34 -3.05 -11.02 -4.11
N LEU A 35 -1.99 -10.26 -3.87
CA LEU A 35 -0.71 -10.42 -4.56
C LEU A 35 0.08 -11.59 -3.97
N ASP A 36 0.87 -12.24 -4.82
CA ASP A 36 1.82 -13.26 -4.40
C ASP A 36 3.17 -12.66 -3.97
N HIS A 37 4.08 -13.54 -3.53
CA HIS A 37 5.41 -13.13 -3.05
C HIS A 37 6.27 -12.51 -4.16
N ALA A 38 6.25 -13.08 -5.37
CA ALA A 38 7.08 -12.60 -6.48
C ALA A 38 6.62 -11.23 -6.96
N GLU A 39 5.30 -11.00 -6.98
CA GLU A 39 4.70 -9.70 -7.26
C GLU A 39 5.10 -8.67 -6.19
N GLY A 40 5.09 -9.06 -4.92
CA GLY A 40 5.55 -8.21 -3.83
C GLY A 40 7.03 -7.81 -3.96
N LEU A 41 7.89 -8.76 -4.33
CA LEU A 41 9.31 -8.51 -4.55
C LEU A 41 9.54 -7.56 -5.72
N TYR A 42 8.86 -7.78 -6.85
CA TYR A 42 8.90 -6.87 -7.99
C TYR A 42 8.47 -5.44 -7.63
N LEU A 43 7.40 -5.29 -6.83
CA LEU A 43 6.95 -3.97 -6.38
C LEU A 43 7.97 -3.25 -5.49
N LEU A 44 8.81 -3.99 -4.76
CA LEU A 44 9.85 -3.45 -3.91
C LEU A 44 11.08 -3.01 -4.70
N GLU A 45 11.49 -3.81 -5.68
CA GLU A 45 12.78 -3.66 -6.35
C GLU A 45 12.69 -2.88 -7.67
N GLU A 46 11.62 -3.08 -8.45
CA GLU A 46 11.58 -2.68 -9.86
C GLU A 46 10.47 -1.65 -10.18
N ALA A 47 9.42 -1.59 -9.37
CA ALA A 47 8.27 -0.75 -9.69
C ALA A 47 8.59 0.75 -9.65
N GLU A 48 8.10 1.47 -10.66
CA GLU A 48 8.19 2.93 -10.72
C GLU A 48 7.39 3.58 -9.58
N ALA A 49 8.08 4.39 -8.77
CA ALA A 49 7.55 4.88 -7.49
C ALA A 49 6.27 5.73 -7.64
N GLY A 50 6.11 6.49 -8.72
CA GLY A 50 4.92 7.30 -8.97
C GLY A 50 3.69 6.44 -9.21
N SER A 51 3.78 5.45 -10.10
CA SER A 51 2.72 4.49 -10.40
C SER A 51 2.36 3.67 -9.15
N LEU A 52 3.36 3.21 -8.39
CA LEU A 52 3.17 2.47 -7.15
C LEU A 52 2.39 3.28 -6.10
N LYS A 53 2.76 4.56 -5.89
CA LYS A 53 2.06 5.45 -4.95
C LYS A 53 0.59 5.64 -5.31
N ARG A 54 0.29 5.80 -6.61
CA ARG A 54 -1.10 5.95 -7.09
C ARG A 54 -1.92 4.68 -6.86
N LEU A 55 -1.35 3.51 -7.14
CA LEU A 55 -2.01 2.23 -6.91
C LEU A 55 -2.25 1.97 -5.41
N ALA A 56 -1.28 2.34 -4.57
CA ALA A 56 -1.40 2.24 -3.12
C ALA A 56 -2.49 3.17 -2.57
N ASP A 57 -2.55 4.43 -3.02
CA ASP A 57 -3.60 5.37 -2.60
C ASP A 57 -4.99 4.93 -3.09
N PHE A 58 -5.10 4.42 -4.32
CA PHE A 58 -6.32 3.79 -4.83
C PHE A 58 -6.82 2.68 -3.88
N ASN A 59 -5.95 1.70 -3.55
CA ASN A 59 -6.33 0.59 -2.68
C ASN A 59 -6.58 1.02 -1.21
N ARG A 60 -5.98 2.13 -0.76
CA ARG A 60 -6.29 2.72 0.55
C ARG A 60 -7.69 3.35 0.54
N ARG A 61 -8.00 4.18 -0.46
CA ARG A 61 -9.30 4.84 -0.62
C ARG A 61 -10.45 3.84 -0.78
N THR A 62 -10.23 2.72 -1.49
CA THR A 62 -11.24 1.66 -1.63
C THR A 62 -11.64 1.06 -0.28
N ARG A 63 -10.68 0.97 0.65
CA ARG A 63 -10.86 0.29 1.94
C ARG A 63 -11.35 1.22 3.04
N VAL A 64 -10.78 2.42 3.14
CA VAL A 64 -11.01 3.33 4.28
C VAL A 64 -11.46 4.74 3.91
N GLY A 65 -11.65 5.04 2.61
CA GLY A 65 -12.06 6.37 2.15
C GLY A 65 -11.04 7.45 2.52
N ASP A 66 -11.50 8.66 2.84
CA ASP A 66 -10.63 9.77 3.27
C ASP A 66 -10.52 9.91 4.80
N THR A 67 -11.10 8.96 5.55
CA THR A 67 -11.02 8.96 7.01
C THR A 67 -9.61 8.60 7.46
N VAL A 68 -9.00 9.50 8.25
CA VAL A 68 -7.71 9.27 8.91
C VAL A 68 -7.97 9.09 10.40
N THR A 69 -7.65 7.90 10.92
CA THR A 69 -7.77 7.58 12.35
C THR A 69 -6.41 7.71 13.03
N PHE A 70 -6.37 8.33 14.22
CA PHE A 70 -5.17 8.42 15.04
C PHE A 70 -5.46 7.91 16.45
N ALA A 71 -4.42 7.44 17.14
CA ALA A 71 -4.50 7.05 18.55
C ALA A 71 -3.79 8.12 19.40
N SER A 72 -4.44 8.52 20.50
CA SER A 72 -3.82 9.30 21.57
C SER A 72 -3.77 8.41 22.81
N THR A 73 -2.59 7.89 23.12
CA THR A 73 -2.41 6.87 24.15
C THR A 73 -1.19 7.22 25.00
N LEU A 74 -1.35 7.15 26.32
CA LEU A 74 -0.23 7.23 27.25
C LEU A 74 0.44 5.85 27.32
N TYR A 75 1.65 5.76 26.78
CA TYR A 75 2.51 4.59 26.98
C TYR A 75 3.32 4.78 28.26
N ILE A 76 3.06 3.93 29.26
CA ILE A 76 3.86 3.87 30.48
C ILE A 76 4.81 2.69 30.33
N HIS A 77 6.11 2.97 30.21
CA HIS A 77 7.16 1.95 30.21
C HIS A 77 7.65 1.77 31.66
N PRO A 78 7.29 0.68 32.35
CA PRO A 78 7.61 0.53 33.78
C PRO A 78 9.11 0.45 34.06
N THR A 79 9.89 -0.02 33.09
CA THR A 79 11.35 -0.09 33.13
C THR A 79 11.91 0.04 31.72
N ASN A 80 13.08 0.67 31.59
CA ASN A 80 13.90 0.70 30.38
C ASN A 80 15.13 -0.24 30.49
N LEU A 81 15.23 -1.02 31.57
CA LEU A 81 16.27 -2.04 31.74
C LEU A 81 15.86 -3.31 30.98
N CYS A 82 16.79 -3.84 30.16
CA CYS A 82 16.61 -5.07 29.41
C CYS A 82 17.91 -5.89 29.46
N GLU A 83 17.82 -7.19 29.74
CA GLU A 83 18.97 -8.11 29.71
C GLU A 83 19.42 -8.42 28.27
N LEU A 84 18.55 -8.20 27.29
CA LEU A 84 18.82 -8.48 25.90
C LEU A 84 19.68 -7.39 25.26
N SER A 85 20.62 -7.81 24.42
CA SER A 85 21.48 -6.92 23.63
C SER A 85 21.05 -6.91 22.17
N CYS A 86 19.78 -6.56 21.90
CA CYS A 86 19.26 -6.47 20.55
C CYS A 86 19.88 -5.26 19.82
N PRO A 87 20.44 -5.42 18.61
CA PRO A 87 21.16 -4.34 17.92
C PRO A 87 20.26 -3.19 17.42
N MET A 88 18.94 -3.38 17.45
CA MET A 88 17.95 -2.44 16.91
C MET A 88 16.84 -2.11 17.95
N CYS A 89 17.14 -2.29 19.24
CA CYS A 89 16.18 -2.05 20.32
C CYS A 89 15.95 -0.56 20.61
#